data_AF-A0A9D9Z7C8-F1
#
_entry.id   AF-A0A9D9Z7C8-F1
#
_cell.length_a   1.000
_cell.length_b   1.000
_cell.length_c   1.000
_cell.angle_alpha   90.00
_cell.angle_beta   90.00
_cell.angle_gamma   90.00
#
_symmetry.space_group_name_H-M   'P 1'
#
loop_
_entity.id
_entity.type
_entity.pdbx_description
1 polymer ?
#
loop_
_entity_poly.entity_id
_entity_poly.type
_entity_poly.pdbx_seq_one_letter_code
_entity_poly.pdbx_strand_id
1 'polypeptide(L)'
;MQKRIKELRAFETLEDIPPTPPFRRHKLKHNRKGQYTVDVDKKSGFRIIFEPNDNPLPRTERGEIDISRITSILVIEVENYHD
;
A
#
# COMPACT_ATOMS: atom_id res chain seq x y z
N MET A 1 -9.04 -9.61 -8.37
CA MET A 1 -8.99 -8.27 -7.74
C MET A 1 -9.88 -8.14 -6.49
N GLN A 2 -11.18 -8.50 -6.55
CA GLN A 2 -12.12 -8.30 -5.43
C GLN A 2 -11.66 -8.84 -4.06
N LYS A 3 -11.01 -10.01 -4.03
CA LYS A 3 -10.46 -10.59 -2.79
C LYS A 3 -9.45 -9.67 -2.10
N ARG A 4 -8.45 -9.16 -2.85
CA ARG A 4 -7.38 -8.35 -2.27
C ARG A 4 -7.90 -7.02 -1.72
N ILE A 5 -8.82 -6.38 -2.44
CA ILE A 5 -9.46 -5.13 -1.96
C ILE A 5 -10.22 -5.39 -0.66
N LYS A 6 -10.93 -6.52 -0.55
CA LYS A 6 -11.63 -6.89 0.69
C LYS A 6 -10.66 -7.14 1.85
N GLU A 7 -9.54 -7.82 1.60
CA GLU A 7 -8.49 -8.04 2.59
C GLU A 7 -7.86 -6.73 3.03
N LEU A 8 -7.58 -5.80 2.11
CA LEU A 8 -7.03 -4.48 2.43
C LEU A 8 -7.97 -3.65 3.31
N ARG A 9 -9.29 -3.77 3.11
CA ARG A 9 -10.30 -3.11 3.97
C ARG A 9 -10.40 -3.69 5.38
N ALA A 10 -9.81 -4.86 5.65
CA ALA A 10 -9.83 -5.47 6.98
C ALA A 10 -8.68 -4.99 7.88
N PHE A 11 -7.67 -4.33 7.30
CA PHE A 11 -6.60 -3.70 8.06
C PHE A 11 -7.04 -2.34 8.56
N GLU A 12 -6.68 -2.02 9.80
CA GLU A 12 -7.02 -0.73 10.42
C GLU A 12 -6.09 0.37 9.90
N THR A 13 -4.82 0.02 9.67
CA THR A 13 -3.79 0.95 9.24
C THR A 13 -2.93 0.42 8.11
N LEU A 14 -2.21 1.31 7.42
CA LEU A 14 -1.24 0.92 6.40
C LEU A 14 -0.13 0.03 6.98
N GLU A 15 0.23 0.23 8.26
CA GLU A 15 1.23 -0.58 8.97
C GLU A 15 0.80 -2.06 9.15
N ASP A 16 -0.49 -2.32 9.28
CA ASP A 16 -1.00 -3.67 9.50
C ASP A 16 -0.88 -4.56 8.25
N ILE A 17 -0.75 -3.95 7.07
CA ILE A 17 -0.57 -4.68 5.81
C ILE A 17 0.82 -5.36 5.81
N PRO A 18 0.90 -6.70 5.77
CA PRO A 18 2.19 -7.39 5.92
C PRO A 18 3.20 -7.06 4.80
N PRO A 19 4.49 -6.83 5.13
CA PRO A 19 5.56 -6.72 4.14
C PRO A 19 5.96 -8.08 3.53
N THR A 20 5.39 -9.16 4.04
CA THR A 20 5.64 -10.55 3.62
C THR A 20 4.51 -11.06 2.72
N PRO A 21 4.71 -12.19 2.00
CA PRO A 21 3.63 -12.83 1.26
C PRO A 21 2.41 -13.11 2.16
N PRO A 22 1.18 -12.96 1.65
CA PRO A 22 0.85 -12.73 0.24
C PRO A 22 0.74 -11.25 -0.18
N PHE A 23 0.93 -10.29 0.73
CA PHE A 23 0.76 -8.86 0.44
C PHE A 23 2.03 -8.20 -0.07
N ARG A 24 3.19 -8.57 0.51
CA ARG A 24 4.49 -8.02 0.12
C ARG A 24 4.49 -6.49 0.09
N ARG A 25 3.87 -5.85 1.10
CA ARG A 25 3.84 -4.39 1.19
C ARG A 25 5.26 -3.85 1.15
N HIS A 26 5.52 -2.96 0.20
CA HIS A 26 6.77 -2.22 0.17
C HIS A 26 6.58 -0.79 -0.32
N LYS A 27 7.46 0.08 0.16
CA LYS A 27 7.51 1.49 -0.20
C LYS A 27 8.25 1.64 -1.53
N LEU A 28 7.68 2.41 -2.45
CA LEU A 28 8.34 2.75 -3.71
C LEU A 28 9.37 3.87 -3.51
N LYS A 29 10.38 3.90 -4.37
CA LYS A 29 11.54 4.82 -4.29
C LYS A 29 11.53 5.83 -5.44
N HIS A 30 12.43 6.80 -5.38
CA HIS A 30 12.65 7.82 -6.43
C HIS A 30 11.37 8.62 -6.73
N ASN A 31 10.92 8.63 -7.99
CA ASN A 31 9.78 9.43 -8.46
C ASN A 31 8.44 8.99 -7.85
N ARG A 32 8.38 7.83 -7.18
CA ARG A 32 7.19 7.32 -6.48
C ARG A 32 7.33 7.41 -4.94
N LYS A 33 8.13 8.35 -4.44
CA LYS A 33 8.33 8.55 -2.99
C LYS A 33 6.99 8.89 -2.32
N GLY A 34 6.64 8.10 -1.29
CA GLY A 34 5.36 8.25 -0.57
C GLY A 34 4.27 7.27 -1.03
N GLN A 35 4.52 6.54 -2.13
CA GLN A 35 3.65 5.48 -2.61
C GLN A 35 4.10 4.11 -2.09
N TYR A 36 3.15 3.19 -2.03
CA TYR A 36 3.31 1.83 -1.56
C TYR A 36 2.67 0.88 -2.57
N THR A 37 3.05 -0.38 -2.49
CA THR A 37 2.45 -1.41 -3.33
C THR A 37 2.25 -2.72 -2.59
N VAL A 38 1.26 -3.49 -3.04
CA VAL A 38 0.96 -4.85 -2.58
C VAL A 38 0.68 -5.76 -3.78
N ASP A 39 1.00 -7.04 -3.65
CA ASP A 39 0.64 -8.06 -4.62
C ASP A 39 -0.88 -8.33 -4.57
N VAL A 40 -1.53 -8.51 -5.72
CA VAL A 40 -2.95 -8.92 -5.82
C VAL A 40 -3.09 -10.42 -5.63
N ASP A 41 -2.25 -11.20 -6.29
CA ASP A 41 -2.13 -12.64 -6.17
C ASP A 41 -0.68 -13.04 -6.48
N LYS A 42 -0.17 -14.04 -5.76
CA LYS A 42 1.19 -14.59 -5.95
C LYS A 42 1.39 -15.13 -7.35
N LYS A 43 0.33 -15.61 -8.01
CA LYS A 43 0.40 -16.25 -9.33
C LYS A 43 0.28 -15.29 -10.50
N SER A 44 -0.42 -14.18 -10.32
CA SER A 44 -0.80 -13.32 -11.44
C SER A 44 0.20 -12.19 -11.70
N GLY A 45 1.09 -11.89 -10.75
CA GLY A 45 2.06 -10.79 -10.86
C GLY A 45 1.45 -9.39 -10.83
N PHE A 46 0.13 -9.28 -10.65
CA PHE A 46 -0.51 -7.99 -10.53
C PHE A 46 -0.16 -7.34 -9.19
N ARG A 47 0.13 -6.04 -9.24
CA ARG A 47 0.42 -5.21 -8.08
C ARG A 47 -0.52 -4.01 -8.05
N ILE A 48 -1.00 -3.69 -6.86
CA ILE A 48 -1.74 -2.45 -6.60
C ILE A 48 -0.72 -1.43 -6.10
N ILE A 49 -0.70 -0.25 -6.70
CA ILE A 49 0.08 0.90 -6.23
C ILE A 49 -0.90 1.92 -5.66
N PHE A 50 -0.60 2.40 -4.47
CA PHE A 50 -1.45 3.31 -3.73
C PHE A 50 -0.62 4.29 -2.90
N GLU A 51 -1.27 5.36 -2.45
CA GLU A 51 -0.67 6.33 -1.55
C GLU A 51 -1.59 6.62 -0.36
N PRO A 52 -1.04 7.11 0.76
CA PRO A 52 -1.83 7.57 1.89
C PRO A 52 -2.77 8.71 1.50
N ASN A 53 -4.01 8.68 1.99
CA ASN A 53 -5.07 9.63 1.62
C ASN A 53 -5.76 10.27 2.85
N ASP A 54 -5.14 10.20 4.02
CA ASP A 54 -5.60 10.91 5.21
C ASP A 54 -5.37 12.43 5.07
N ASN A 55 -6.29 13.23 5.60
CA ASN A 55 -6.18 14.69 5.61
C ASN A 55 -6.42 15.25 7.02
N PRO A 56 -5.39 15.77 7.71
CA PRO A 56 -4.00 15.85 7.28
C PRO A 56 -3.28 14.49 7.29
N LEU A 57 -2.22 14.36 6.48
CA LEU A 57 -1.36 13.17 6.56
C LEU A 57 -0.62 13.14 7.92
N PRO A 58 -0.76 12.07 8.72
CA PRO A 58 -0.03 11.92 9.96
C PRO A 58 1.47 11.83 9.70
N ARG A 59 2.23 12.53 10.54
CA ARG A 59 3.67 12.59 10.49
C ARG A 59 4.29 12.22 11.83
N THR A 60 5.45 11.58 11.79
CA THR A 60 6.30 11.35 12.95
C THR A 60 6.95 12.65 13.41
N GLU A 61 7.57 12.65 14.59
CA GLU A 61 8.33 13.80 15.12
C GLU A 61 9.44 14.27 14.17
N ARG A 62 9.93 13.37 13.29
CA ARG A 62 10.95 13.67 12.27
C ARG A 62 10.36 14.23 10.97
N GLY A 63 9.03 14.39 10.88
CA GLY A 63 8.32 14.87 9.70
C GLY A 63 8.09 13.83 8.61
N GLU A 64 8.43 12.56 8.85
CA GLU A 64 8.12 11.46 7.92
C GLU A 64 6.66 11.00 8.04
N ILE A 65 6.10 10.40 6.99
CA ILE A 65 4.74 9.83 7.05
C ILE A 65 4.71 8.71 8.08
N ASP A 66 3.80 8.81 9.05
CA ASP A 66 3.59 7.78 10.07
C ASP A 66 2.55 6.77 9.59
N ILE A 67 3.03 5.64 9.06
CA ILE A 67 2.17 4.60 8.48
C ILE A 67 1.31 3.86 9.50
N SER A 68 1.69 3.91 10.79
CA SER A 68 0.90 3.34 11.90
C SER A 68 -0.40 4.11 12.16
N ARG A 69 -0.58 5.26 11.51
CA ARG A 69 -1.74 6.14 11.67
C ARG A 69 -2.50 6.37 10.35
N ILE A 70 -2.05 5.77 9.25
CA ILE A 70 -2.72 5.91 7.95
C ILE A 70 -3.90 4.96 7.88
N THR A 71 -5.10 5.50 7.82
CA THR A 71 -6.36 4.71 7.78
C THR A 71 -7.01 4.71 6.39
N SER A 72 -6.59 5.63 5.52
CA SER A 72 -7.14 5.80 4.19
C SER A 72 -6.03 5.70 3.13
N ILE A 73 -6.28 4.94 2.07
CA ILE A 73 -5.39 4.84 0.92
C ILE A 73 -6.14 5.15 -0.37
N LEU A 74 -5.45 5.79 -1.30
CA LEU A 74 -5.92 6.04 -2.65
C LEU A 74 -5.16 5.11 -3.62
N VAL A 75 -5.89 4.25 -4.33
CA VAL A 75 -5.30 3.41 -5.38
C VAL A 75 -5.01 4.27 -6.59
N ILE A 76 -3.74 4.30 -6.99
CA ILE A 76 -3.24 5.10 -8.11
C ILE A 76 -3.16 4.25 -9.39
N GLU A 77 -2.68 3.02 -9.26
CA GLU A 77 -2.40 2.18 -10.42
C GLU A 77 -2.53 0.69 -10.08
N VAL A 78 -2.84 -0.12 -11.09
CA VAL A 78 -2.75 -1.58 -11.04
C VAL A 78 -1.89 -2.04 -12.20
N GLU A 79 -0.67 -2.49 -11.93
CA GLU A 79 0.29 -2.96 -12.94
C GLU A 79 0.34 -4.50 -12.96
N ASN A 80 0.57 -5.10 -14.14
CA ASN A 80 0.93 -6.52 -14.28
C ASN A 80 2.45 -6.64 -14.49
N TYR A 81 3.16 -7.35 -13.61
CA TYR A 81 4.61 -7.53 -13.72
C TYR A 81 5.04 -8.78 -14.52
N HIS A 82 4.13 -9.43 -15.23
CA HIS A 82 4.44 -10.54 -16.14
C HIS A 82 3.97 -10.21 -17.56
N ASP A 83 4.91 -9.69 -18.35
CA ASP A 83 5.00 -10.00 -19.78
C ASP A 83 6.06 -11.11 -19.93
#